data_AF-B3S3K5-F1
#
_entry.id   AF-B3S3K5-F1
#
_cell.length_a   1.000
_cell.length_b   1.000
_cell.length_c   1.000
_cell.angle_alpha   90.00
_cell.angle_beta   90.00
_cell.angle_gamma   90.00
#
_symmetry.space_group_name_H-M   'P 1'
#
loop_
_entity.id
_entity.type
_entity.pdbx_description
1 polymer ?
#
loop_
_entity_poly.entity_id
_entity_poly.type
_entity_poly.pdbx_seq_one_letter_code
_entity_poly.pdbx_strand_id
1 'polypeptide(L)'
;ESRGPGTPLLESRGPGTPLLESRGPGTPLLESRGPGTPLLESRGPGTPLLESRGPGTPLLESRGPGTPLLESRGPGTPLLESRGPGTPLLESRGPGTPLLESRGPGTPLLQS
;
A
#
# COMPACT_ATOMS: atom_id res chain seq x y z
N GLU A 1 0.12 -3.89 14.76
CA GLU A 1 1.58 -3.61 14.76
C GLU A 1 2.36 -4.92 14.86
N SER A 2 3.26 -5.21 13.92
CA SER A 2 4.26 -6.28 14.06
C SER A 2 5.67 -5.67 14.21
N ARG A 3 6.54 -6.34 14.97
CA ARG A 3 7.92 -5.89 15.23
C ARG A 3 8.90 -6.99 14.87
N GLY A 4 9.86 -6.68 13.99
CA GLY A 4 10.92 -7.59 13.55
C GLY A 4 10.68 -8.15 12.15
N PRO A 5 11.54 -9.07 11.69
CA PRO A 5 11.39 -9.72 10.39
C PRO A 5 10.07 -10.46 10.27
N GLY A 6 9.32 -10.25 9.18
CA GLY A 6 8.13 -11.05 8.96
C GLY A 6 7.18 -10.55 7.87
N THR A 7 6.06 -11.25 7.77
CA THR A 7 5.01 -11.05 6.77
C THR A 7 3.66 -10.92 7.47
N PRO A 8 3.44 -9.85 8.26
CA PRO A 8 2.15 -9.70 8.94
C PRO A 8 1.04 -9.57 7.90
N LEU A 9 -0.10 -10.23 8.14
CA LEU A 9 -1.22 -10.32 7.22
C LEU A 9 -2.47 -9.74 7.90
N LEU A 10 -3.24 -8.93 7.18
CA LEU A 10 -4.57 -8.53 7.59
C LEU A 10 -5.53 -8.64 6.40
N GLU A 11 -6.63 -9.36 6.59
CA GLU A 11 -7.73 -9.46 5.63
C GLU A 11 -8.99 -8.82 6.22
N SER A 12 -9.68 -8.00 5.44
CA SER A 12 -10.94 -7.36 5.83
C SER A 12 -12.01 -7.49 4.75
N ARG A 13 -13.27 -7.69 5.18
CA ARG A 13 -14.44 -7.77 4.31
C ARG A 13 -15.56 -6.87 4.82
N GLY A 14 -16.19 -6.16 3.90
CA GLY A 14 -17.25 -5.21 4.18
C GLY A 14 -16.74 -3.76 4.23
N PRO A 15 -17.61 -2.81 4.55
CA PRO A 15 -17.23 -1.42 4.66
C PRO A 15 -16.26 -1.19 5.84
N GLY A 16 -15.22 -0.38 5.66
CA GLY A 16 -14.36 -0.01 6.79
C GLY A 16 -12.98 0.51 6.43
N THR A 17 -12.13 0.59 7.46
CA THR A 17 -10.80 1.20 7.43
C THR A 17 -9.78 0.25 8.07
N PRO A 18 -9.52 -0.94 7.49
CA PRO A 18 -8.56 -1.86 8.07
C PRO A 18 -7.16 -1.24 8.05
N LEU A 19 -6.45 -1.38 9.17
CA LEU A 19 -5.14 -0.75 9.40
C LEU A 19 -4.12 -1.83 9.72
N LEU A 20 -3.02 -1.86 8.96
CA LEU A 20 -1.88 -2.71 9.25
C LEU A 20 -0.61 -1.86 9.38
N GLU A 21 0.07 -2.01 10.52
CA GLU A 21 1.36 -1.36 10.80
C GLU A 21 2.46 -2.41 10.98
N SER A 22 3.60 -2.20 10.33
CA SER A 22 4.78 -3.08 10.45
C SER A 22 6.07 -2.30 10.65
N ARG A 23 6.94 -2.81 11.54
CA ARG A 23 8.27 -2.25 11.83
C ARG A 23 9.33 -3.34 11.73
N GLY A 24 10.32 -3.12 10.88
CA GLY A 24 11.42 -4.05 10.63
C GLY A 24 11.47 -4.48 9.16
N PRO A 25 12.44 -5.34 8.79
CA PRO A 25 12.50 -5.90 7.46
C PRO A 25 11.27 -6.78 7.18
N GLY A 26 10.65 -6.72 6.00
CA GLY A 26 9.54 -7.64 5.74
C GLY A 26 8.62 -7.30 4.58
N THR A 27 7.52 -8.05 4.51
CA THR A 27 6.50 -7.95 3.45
C THR A 27 5.11 -7.92 4.09
N PRO A 28 4.72 -6.82 4.75
CA PRO A 28 3.39 -6.73 5.33
C PRO A 28 2.33 -6.67 4.23
N LEU A 29 1.22 -7.35 4.44
CA LEU A 29 0.17 -7.58 3.44
C LEU A 29 -1.19 -7.17 4.02
N LEU A 30 -1.86 -6.25 3.33
CA LEU A 30 -3.21 -5.82 3.67
C LEU A 30 -4.15 -6.05 2.49
N GLU A 31 -5.15 -6.90 2.68
CA GLU A 31 -6.22 -7.15 1.71
C GLU A 31 -7.56 -6.61 2.24
N SER A 32 -8.25 -5.81 1.44
CA SER A 32 -9.55 -5.25 1.79
C SER A 32 -10.56 -5.43 0.67
N ARG A 33 -11.73 -5.97 1.00
CA ARG A 33 -12.86 -6.11 0.07
C ARG A 33 -14.11 -5.41 0.60
N GLY A 34 -14.47 -4.31 -0.04
CA GLY A 34 -15.64 -3.51 0.29
C GLY A 34 -15.35 -2.03 0.11
N PRO A 35 -16.36 -1.16 0.30
CA PRO A 35 -16.13 0.28 0.30
C PRO A 35 -15.25 0.70 1.47
N GLY A 36 -14.21 1.50 1.28
CA GLY A 36 -13.37 1.85 2.42
C GLY A 36 -12.05 2.53 2.14
N THR A 37 -11.26 2.65 3.21
CA THR A 37 -9.94 3.30 3.21
C THR A 37 -8.93 2.40 3.93
N PRO A 38 -8.54 1.27 3.33
CA PRO A 38 -7.50 0.43 3.90
C PRO A 38 -6.17 1.21 3.98
N LEU A 39 -5.46 1.03 5.08
CA LEU A 39 -4.22 1.74 5.40
C LEU A 39 -3.13 0.73 5.75
N LEU A 40 -2.01 0.77 5.01
CA LEU A 40 -0.83 -0.03 5.30
C LEU A 40 0.37 0.91 5.53
N GLU A 41 0.96 0.83 6.72
CA GLU A 41 2.18 1.55 7.07
C GLU A 41 3.33 0.56 7.31
N SER A 42 4.44 0.77 6.62
CA SER A 42 5.65 -0.06 6.76
C SER A 42 6.89 0.79 7.00
N ARG A 43 7.65 0.45 8.03
CA ARG A 43 8.96 1.06 8.33
C ARG A 43 10.05 0.00 8.38
N GLY A 44 10.96 0.05 7.43
CA GLY A 44 12.10 -0.86 7.30
C GLY A 44 12.32 -1.26 5.84
N PRO A 45 13.37 -2.03 5.56
CA PRO A 45 13.57 -2.58 4.22
C PRO A 45 12.46 -3.58 3.88
N GLY A 46 11.84 -3.49 2.70
CA GLY A 46 10.77 -4.45 2.42
C GLY A 46 9.91 -4.19 1.19
N THR A 47 8.88 -5.01 1.07
CA THR A 47 7.90 -4.98 -0.03
C THR A 47 6.48 -5.01 0.55
N PRO A 48 6.02 -3.91 1.17
CA PRO A 48 4.66 -3.86 1.68
C PRO A 48 3.67 -3.88 0.50
N LEU A 49 2.61 -4.68 0.61
CA LEU A 49 1.58 -4.82 -0.43
C LEU A 49 0.20 -4.50 0.14
N LEU A 50 -0.52 -3.60 -0.52
CA LEU A 50 -1.90 -3.31 -0.20
C LEU A 50 -2.78 -3.60 -1.42
N GLU A 51 -3.76 -4.47 -1.24
CA GLU A 51 -4.80 -4.77 -2.24
C GLU A 51 -6.16 -4.30 -1.76
N SER A 52 -6.85 -3.50 -2.59
CA SER A 52 -8.19 -3.00 -2.28
C SER A 52 -9.16 -3.28 -3.41
N ARG A 53 -10.31 -3.88 -3.09
CA ARG A 53 -11.42 -4.11 -4.03
C ARG A 53 -12.71 -3.48 -3.52
N GLY A 54 -13.12 -2.41 -4.19
CA GLY A 54 -14.33 -1.65 -3.89
C GLY A 54 -14.13 -0.16 -4.11
N PRO A 55 -15.18 0.66 -3.97
CA PRO A 55 -15.02 2.11 -3.98
C PRO A 55 -14.20 2.58 -2.78
N GLY A 56 -13.21 3.45 -2.95
CA GLY A 56 -12.41 3.83 -1.79
C GLY A 56 -11.15 4.63 -2.05
N THR A 57 -10.40 4.83 -0.98
CA THR A 57 -9.11 5.54 -0.98
C THR A 57 -8.09 4.70 -0.22
N PRO A 58 -7.57 3.63 -0.83
CA PRO A 58 -6.52 2.84 -0.21
C PRO A 58 -5.21 3.64 -0.10
N LEU A 59 -4.51 3.47 1.00
CA LEU A 59 -3.33 4.25 1.37
C LEU A 59 -2.18 3.32 1.76
N LEU A 60 -1.05 3.41 1.06
CA LEU A 60 0.18 2.72 1.42
C LEU A 60 1.30 3.72 1.67
N GLU A 61 1.86 3.70 2.87
CA GLU A 61 3.05 4.44 3.24
C GLU A 61 4.22 3.49 3.53
N SER A 62 5.35 3.71 2.86
CA SER A 62 6.56 2.93 3.07
C SER A 62 7.77 3.80 3.34
N ARG A 63 8.50 3.50 4.42
CA ARG A 63 9.76 4.16 4.78
C ARG A 63 10.89 3.15 4.90
N GLY A 64 11.81 3.18 3.94
CA GLY A 64 12.98 2.33 3.87
C GLY A 64 13.31 1.95 2.43
N PRO A 65 14.41 1.23 2.20
CA PRO A 65 14.69 0.65 0.88
C PRO A 65 13.64 -0.40 0.52
N GLY A 66 13.07 -0.38 -0.68
CA GLY A 66 12.04 -1.37 -0.98
C GLY A 66 11.24 -1.17 -2.27
N THR A 67 10.24 -2.02 -2.43
CA THR A 67 9.30 -1.98 -3.56
C THR A 67 7.87 -2.06 -3.03
N PRO A 68 7.34 -0.96 -2.46
CA PRO A 68 5.96 -0.96 -2.01
C PRO A 68 5.02 -1.05 -3.23
N LEU A 69 3.98 -1.88 -3.12
CA LEU A 69 2.99 -2.06 -4.17
C LEU A 69 1.60 -1.78 -3.63
N LEU A 70 0.84 -0.97 -4.35
CA LEU A 70 -0.57 -0.76 -4.06
C LEU A 70 -1.40 -1.04 -5.31
N GLU A 71 -2.37 -1.95 -5.15
CA GLU A 71 -3.34 -2.31 -6.18
C GLU A 71 -4.74 -1.93 -5.72
N SER A 72 -5.46 -1.19 -6.56
CA SER A 72 -6.83 -0.76 -6.30
C SER A 72 -7.75 -1.11 -7.45
N ARG A 73 -8.88 -1.76 -7.15
CA ARG A 73 -9.94 -2.06 -8.11
C ARG A 73 -11.27 -1.48 -7.66
N GLY A 74 -11.73 -0.45 -8.36
CA GLY A 74 -12.99 0.24 -8.12
C GLY A 74 -12.84 1.75 -8.30
N PRO A 75 -13.94 2.50 -8.18
CA PRO A 75 -13.86 3.96 -8.19
C PRO A 75 -13.09 4.48 -6.98
N GLY A 76 -12.14 5.40 -7.16
CA GLY A 76 -11.35 5.84 -6.01
C GLY A 76 -10.15 6.72 -6.28
N THR A 77 -9.43 7.02 -5.20
CA THR A 77 -8.17 7.78 -5.24
C THR A 77 -7.12 7.04 -4.44
N PRO A 78 -6.54 5.96 -4.99
CA PRO A 78 -5.52 5.21 -4.30
C PRO A 78 -4.24 6.04 -4.20
N LEU A 79 -3.60 6.05 -3.02
CA LEU A 79 -2.39 6.83 -2.76
C LEU A 79 -1.26 5.90 -2.31
N LEU A 80 -0.10 6.05 -2.93
CA LEU A 80 1.13 5.38 -2.54
C LEU A 80 2.22 6.43 -2.27
N GLU A 81 2.73 6.43 -1.04
CA GLU A 81 3.88 7.23 -0.64
C GLU A 81 5.06 6.32 -0.28
N SER A 82 6.22 6.61 -0.89
CA SER A 82 7.46 5.86 -0.61
C SER A 82 8.63 6.79 -0.32
N ARG A 83 9.36 6.50 0.75
CA ARG A 83 10.56 7.24 1.16
C ARG A 83 11.74 6.31 1.38
N GLY A 84 12.68 6.35 0.44
CA GLY A 84 13.88 5.52 0.43
C GLY A 84 14.26 5.10 -0.99
N PRO A 85 15.41 4.43 -1.19
CA PRO A 85 15.76 3.85 -2.48
C PRO A 85 14.77 2.75 -2.87
N GLY A 86 14.25 2.76 -4.08
CA GLY A 86 13.26 1.76 -4.44
C GLY A 86 12.46 2.01 -5.70
N THR A 87 11.58 1.07 -6.01
CA THR A 87 10.63 1.16 -7.11
C THR A 87 9.24 1.00 -6.51
N PRO A 88 8.56 2.08 -6.12
CA PRO A 88 7.16 2.00 -5.71
C PRO A 88 6.28 1.84 -6.94
N LEU A 89 5.27 0.97 -6.83
CA LEU A 89 4.33 0.66 -7.91
C LEU A 89 2.90 0.91 -7.43
N LEU A 90 2.16 1.72 -8.18
CA LEU A 90 0.75 1.96 -7.97
C LEU A 90 -0.03 1.54 -9.21
N GLU A 91 -0.90 0.54 -9.07
CA GLU A 91 -1.87 0.15 -10.10
C GLU A 91 -3.29 0.47 -9.62
N SER A 92 -4.04 1.18 -10.45
CA SER A 92 -5.44 1.51 -10.22
C SER A 92 -6.29 1.06 -11.40
N ARG A 93 -7.40 0.38 -11.13
CA ARG A 93 -8.37 -0.03 -12.15
C ARG A 93 -9.76 0.47 -11.78
N GLY A 94 -10.20 1.52 -12.45
CA GLY A 94 -11.53 2.11 -12.28
C GLY A 94 -11.49 3.63 -12.42
N PRO A 95 -12.66 4.30 -12.37
CA PRO A 95 -12.71 5.76 -12.40
C PRO A 95 -11.99 6.34 -11.18
N GLY A 96 -11.04 7.24 -11.38
CA GLY A 96 -10.25 7.71 -10.25
C GLY A 96 -9.06 8.56 -10.64
N THR A 97 -8.38 9.05 -9.60
CA THR A 97 -7.12 9.80 -9.73
C THR A 97 -6.10 9.15 -8.78
N PRO A 98 -5.36 8.14 -9.24
CA PRO A 98 -4.32 7.54 -8.42
C PRO A 98 -3.14 8.51 -8.27
N LEU A 99 -2.55 8.57 -7.07
CA LEU A 99 -1.41 9.44 -6.78
C LEU A 99 -0.25 8.62 -6.24
N LEU A 100 0.92 8.80 -6.85
CA LEU A 100 2.15 8.14 -6.47
C LEU A 100 3.21 9.20 -6.14
N GLU A 101 3.66 9.22 -4.89
CA GLU A 101 4.79 10.04 -4.45
C GLU A 101 5.98 9.15 -4.06
N SER A 102 7.15 9.46 -4.62
CA SER A 102 8.39 8.75 -4.33
C SER A 102 9.51 9.72 -4.03
N ARG A 103 10.16 9.54 -2.88
CA ARG A 103 11.33 10.32 -2.45
C ARG A 103 12.51 9.40 -2.19
N GLY A 104 13.42 9.34 -3.16
CA GLY A 104 14.67 8.60 -3.08
C GLY A 104 15.15 8.18 -4.47
N PRO A 105 16.33 7.54 -4.57
CA PRO A 105 16.78 6.96 -5.83
C PRO A 105 15.86 5.83 -6.29
N GLY A 106 15.45 5.83 -7.55
CA GLY A 106 14.73 4.74 -8.17
C GLY A 106 13.66 5.22 -9.15
N THR A 107 12.85 4.29 -9.62
CA THR A 107 11.88 4.51 -10.70
C THR A 107 10.46 4.21 -10.20
N PRO A 108 9.68 5.23 -9.80
CA PRO A 108 8.27 5.05 -9.49
C PRO A 108 7.48 4.69 -10.76
N LEU A 109 6.50 3.80 -10.63
CA LEU A 109 5.60 3.41 -11.72
C LEU A 109 4.15 3.61 -11.29
N LEU A 110 3.42 4.41 -12.07
CA LEU A 110 2.01 4.67 -11.90
C LEU A 110 1.25 4.13 -13.11
N GLN A 111 0.28 3.25 -12.86
CA GLN A 111 -0.63 2.69 -13.86
C GLN A 111 -2.07 2.92 -13.40
N SER A 112 -2.93 3.38 -14.30
CA SER A 112 -4.30 3.84 -14.04
C SER A 112 -5.25 3.45 -15.15
#